data_AF-A0A958Y1F7-F1
#
_entry.id   AF-A0A958Y1F7-F1
#
_cell.length_a   1.000
_cell.length_b   1.000
_cell.length_c   1.000
_cell.angle_alpha   90.00
_cell.angle_beta   90.00
_cell.angle_gamma   90.00
#
_symmetry.space_group_name_H-M   'P 1'
#
loop_
_entity.id
_entity.type
_entity.pdbx_description
1 polymer ?
#
loop_
_entity_poly.entity_id
_entity_poly.type
_entity_poly.pdbx_seq_one_letter_code
_entity_poly.pdbx_strand_id
1 'polypeptide(L)'
;MSRRKPELFNLSFLDLLTSALGAVIFLFIITPKGGAPAAKVQQAAVYIDTAQMQVFGALHDSLRHKRVGDTLFAVLVDYRNMPKEEKPQAYVPPTRQQVPEQIKTPQERSSRPEPKKEAPPKNDNANNVKKPEPEKNKAPSDSPQPAPEPRTYRGDAPSVPCNVSFEVSWRSAEDNIDLFVCKGGDCVYGGRKKDNNIGQWDSGKSRNRLFGNDLRTNQEAVRQFDKIVPGEYKLYAQFKESDKNRTKVIVNGLIYTKDEQNREQGDSFTASLTLGSPRVLLGTVVLQENGNFKLIKP
;
A
#
# COMPACT_ATOMS: atom_id res chain seq x y z
N MET A 1 59.47 4.13 34.42
CA MET A 1 58.14 3.53 34.17
C MET A 1 58.29 2.46 33.10
N SER A 2 58.20 1.19 33.49
CA SER A 2 58.42 0.04 32.60
C SER A 2 57.14 -0.27 31.81
N ARG A 3 57.20 -0.23 30.47
CA ARG A 3 56.08 -0.61 29.58
C ARG A 3 55.89 -2.12 29.65
N ARG A 4 54.78 -2.56 30.26
CA ARG A 4 54.33 -3.95 30.21
C ARG A 4 53.98 -4.29 28.76
N LYS A 5 54.69 -5.27 28.17
CA LYS A 5 54.34 -5.85 26.87
C LYS A 5 53.10 -6.73 27.07
N PRO A 6 52.05 -6.61 26.25
CA PRO A 6 50.89 -7.49 26.35
C PRO A 6 51.29 -8.88 25.85
N GLU A 7 51.34 -9.85 26.76
CA GLU A 7 51.41 -11.27 26.43
C GLU A 7 50.05 -11.74 25.92
N LEU A 8 49.86 -11.72 24.60
CA LEU A 8 48.64 -12.19 23.93
C LEU A 8 48.58 -13.72 23.77
N PHE A 9 49.43 -14.48 24.46
CA PHE A 9 49.63 -15.92 24.20
C PHE A 9 49.25 -16.87 25.34
N ASN A 10 48.43 -16.41 26.30
CA ASN A 10 47.83 -17.27 27.33
C ASN A 10 46.32 -17.46 27.14
N LEU A 11 45.80 -17.29 25.92
CA LEU A 11 44.50 -17.86 25.58
C LEU A 11 44.73 -19.33 25.24
N SER A 12 44.12 -20.22 26.02
CA SER A 12 44.12 -21.65 25.72
C SER A 12 43.70 -21.83 24.27
N PHE A 13 44.43 -22.65 23.51
CA PHE A 13 44.07 -22.96 22.12
C PHE A 13 42.60 -23.44 22.03
N LEU A 14 42.10 -24.06 23.10
CA LEU A 14 40.73 -24.50 23.25
C LEU A 14 39.73 -23.34 23.36
N ASP A 15 40.09 -22.23 24.00
CA ASP A 15 39.27 -21.00 24.05
C ASP A 15 39.23 -20.30 22.67
N LEU A 16 40.32 -20.36 21.92
CA LEU A 16 40.36 -19.81 20.56
C LEU A 16 39.50 -20.64 19.60
N LEU A 17 39.54 -21.97 19.71
CA LEU A 17 38.69 -22.85 18.92
C LEU A 17 37.20 -22.75 19.29
N THR A 18 36.87 -22.65 20.58
CA THR A 18 35.47 -22.52 21.01
C THR A 18 34.88 -21.16 20.68
N SER A 19 35.65 -20.07 20.80
CA SER A 19 35.21 -18.74 20.37
C SER A 19 35.03 -18.63 18.86
N ALA A 20 35.95 -19.22 18.07
CA ALA A 20 35.81 -19.28 16.61
C ALA A 20 34.61 -20.14 16.18
N LEU A 21 34.41 -21.31 16.81
CA LEU A 21 33.26 -22.18 16.52
C LEU A 21 31.93 -21.50 16.89
N GLY A 22 31.88 -20.83 18.04
CA GLY A 22 30.73 -20.04 18.47
C GLY A 22 30.37 -18.94 17.47
N ALA A 23 31.37 -18.18 16.99
CA ALA A 23 31.18 -17.13 15.99
C ALA A 23 30.66 -17.70 14.66
N VAL A 24 31.14 -18.87 14.22
CA VAL A 24 30.66 -19.54 13.01
C VAL A 24 29.21 -20.01 13.18
N ILE A 25 28.84 -20.60 14.32
CA ILE A 25 27.46 -21.01 14.60
C ILE A 25 26.53 -19.79 14.62
N PHE A 26 26.94 -18.70 15.28
CA PHE A 26 26.18 -17.45 15.25
C PHE A 26 26.05 -16.88 13.83
N LEU A 27 27.07 -17.00 12.99
CA LEU A 27 26.95 -16.65 11.57
C LEU A 27 25.87 -17.50 10.88
N PHE A 28 25.79 -18.81 11.12
CA PHE A 28 24.72 -19.64 10.52
C PHE A 28 23.32 -19.42 11.11
N ILE A 29 23.21 -18.90 12.33
CA ILE A 29 21.92 -18.53 12.95
C ILE A 29 21.47 -17.13 12.51
N ILE A 30 22.40 -16.18 12.42
CA ILE A 30 22.10 -14.76 12.16
C ILE A 30 22.13 -14.46 10.66
N THR A 31 22.92 -15.17 9.85
CA THR A 31 22.78 -15.03 8.39
C THR A 31 21.44 -15.60 7.98
N PRO A 32 20.52 -14.78 7.46
CA PRO A 32 19.28 -15.29 6.92
C PRO A 32 19.66 -16.27 5.82
N LYS A 33 19.15 -17.51 5.89
CA LYS A 33 19.27 -18.49 4.80
C LYS A 33 18.91 -17.75 3.52
N GLY A 34 19.90 -17.54 2.64
CA GLY A 34 19.87 -16.57 1.56
C GLY A 34 18.87 -16.88 0.43
N GLY A 35 17.58 -16.89 0.75
CA GLY A 35 16.53 -16.56 -0.18
C GLY A 35 16.31 -15.05 -0.08
N ALA A 36 16.44 -14.33 -1.19
CA ALA A 36 15.92 -12.98 -1.25
C ALA A 36 14.47 -12.98 -0.74
N PRO A 37 14.05 -11.98 0.07
CA PRO A 37 12.66 -11.90 0.50
C PRO A 37 11.76 -12.00 -0.73
N ALA A 38 10.66 -12.75 -0.64
CA ALA A 38 9.76 -13.01 -1.77
C ALA A 38 9.26 -11.73 -2.47
N ALA A 39 9.36 -10.58 -1.78
CA ALA A 39 9.07 -9.26 -2.31
C ALA A 39 10.12 -8.68 -3.29
N LYS A 40 11.34 -9.24 -3.38
CA LYS A 40 12.44 -8.73 -4.24
C LYS A 40 12.68 -9.53 -5.51
N VAL A 41 12.13 -10.74 -5.62
CA VAL A 41 12.22 -11.53 -6.85
C VAL A 41 10.89 -11.37 -7.57
N GLN A 42 10.89 -10.63 -8.68
CA GLN A 42 9.73 -10.54 -9.56
C GLN A 42 9.35 -11.97 -10.00
N GLN A 43 8.29 -12.53 -9.42
CA GLN A 43 7.93 -13.93 -9.67
C GLN A 43 7.25 -14.07 -11.03
N ALA A 44 6.42 -13.09 -11.39
CA ALA A 44 5.79 -13.00 -12.70
C ALA A 44 5.76 -11.54 -13.19
N ALA A 45 6.12 -11.34 -14.45
CA ALA A 45 5.86 -10.10 -15.17
C ALA A 45 4.53 -10.23 -15.88
N VAL A 46 3.61 -9.33 -15.56
CA VAL A 46 2.24 -9.34 -16.09
C VAL A 46 2.01 -8.02 -16.85
N TYR A 47 1.27 -8.12 -17.95
CA TYR A 47 0.85 -7.06 -18.86
C TYR A 47 -0.68 -7.08 -18.95
N ILE A 48 -1.30 -5.91 -19.06
CA ILE A 48 -2.75 -5.79 -19.20
C ILE A 48 -3.05 -5.19 -20.57
N ASP A 49 -3.85 -5.89 -21.37
CA ASP A 49 -4.47 -5.37 -22.56
C ASP A 49 -5.79 -4.69 -22.18
N THR A 50 -5.80 -3.37 -22.20
CA THR A 50 -6.98 -2.56 -21.88
C THR A 50 -8.03 -2.54 -22.98
N ALA A 51 -7.67 -2.89 -24.22
CA ALA A 51 -8.63 -2.94 -25.33
C ALA A 51 -9.51 -4.20 -25.23
N GLN A 52 -8.93 -5.32 -24.82
CA GLN A 52 -9.63 -6.60 -24.68
C GLN A 52 -9.97 -6.96 -23.23
N MET A 53 -9.50 -6.17 -22.26
CA MET A 53 -9.62 -6.45 -20.82
C MET A 53 -9.01 -7.82 -20.45
N GLN A 54 -7.88 -8.15 -21.07
CA GLN A 54 -7.17 -9.42 -20.88
C GLN A 54 -5.82 -9.20 -20.19
N VAL A 55 -5.38 -10.21 -19.45
CA VAL A 55 -4.13 -10.20 -18.70
C VAL A 55 -3.19 -11.23 -19.31
N PHE A 56 -2.02 -10.78 -19.73
CA PHE A 56 -0.99 -11.61 -20.33
C PHE A 56 0.24 -11.59 -19.45
N GLY A 57 0.98 -12.69 -19.39
CA GLY A 57 2.22 -12.75 -18.63
C GLY A 57 3.07 -13.91 -19.05
N ALA A 58 4.38 -13.75 -18.93
CA ALA A 58 5.30 -14.87 -19.07
C ALA A 58 5.55 -15.44 -17.67
N LEU A 59 5.10 -16.67 -17.43
CA LEU A 59 5.44 -17.40 -16.21
C LEU A 59 6.79 -18.09 -16.43
N HIS A 60 7.75 -17.82 -15.56
CA HIS A 60 9.04 -18.50 -15.61
C HIS A 60 8.87 -19.99 -15.28
N ASP A 61 9.68 -20.87 -15.87
CA ASP A 61 9.56 -22.33 -15.67
C ASP A 61 9.71 -22.77 -14.21
N SER A 62 10.39 -21.94 -13.41
CA SER A 62 10.48 -22.12 -11.95
C SER A 62 9.12 -22.10 -11.26
N LEU A 63 8.06 -21.56 -11.88
CA LEU A 63 6.70 -21.54 -11.34
C LEU A 63 5.85 -22.77 -11.72
N ARG A 64 6.38 -23.71 -12.52
CA ARG A 64 5.63 -24.92 -12.94
C ARG A 64 5.19 -25.82 -11.78
N HIS A 65 5.83 -25.71 -10.62
CA HIS A 65 5.46 -26.50 -9.44
C HIS A 65 4.31 -25.88 -8.62
N LYS A 66 3.84 -24.69 -8.99
CA LYS A 66 2.74 -23.99 -8.31
C LYS A 66 1.40 -24.61 -8.68
N ARG A 67 0.50 -24.69 -7.70
CA ARG A 67 -0.83 -25.28 -7.86
C ARG A 67 -1.92 -24.21 -7.80
N VAL A 68 -3.10 -24.54 -8.29
CA VAL A 68 -4.30 -23.71 -8.13
C VAL A 68 -4.51 -23.47 -6.63
N GLY A 69 -4.52 -22.20 -6.22
CA GLY A 69 -4.61 -21.78 -4.82
C GLY A 69 -3.33 -21.17 -4.25
N ASP A 70 -2.17 -21.37 -4.89
CA ASP A 70 -0.94 -20.70 -4.49
C ASP A 70 -0.98 -19.20 -4.85
N THR A 71 -0.42 -18.36 -3.98
CA THR A 71 -0.33 -16.91 -4.21
C THR A 71 1.01 -16.57 -4.86
N LEU A 72 0.97 -15.75 -5.92
CA LEU A 72 2.14 -15.23 -6.61
C LEU A 72 2.20 -13.71 -6.49
N PHE A 73 3.39 -13.19 -6.20
CA PHE A 73 3.64 -11.75 -6.28
C PHE A 73 3.94 -11.37 -7.73
N ALA A 74 3.03 -10.60 -8.35
CA ALA A 74 3.17 -10.11 -9.71
C ALA A 74 3.35 -8.60 -9.71
N VAL A 75 4.25 -8.11 -10.56
CA VAL A 75 4.44 -6.67 -10.82
C VAL A 75 3.91 -6.37 -12.21
N LEU A 76 3.00 -5.40 -12.30
CA LEU A 76 2.54 -4.85 -13.58
C LEU A 76 3.67 -4.00 -14.16
N VAL A 77 4.28 -4.47 -15.25
CA VAL A 77 5.51 -3.86 -15.77
C VAL A 77 5.23 -2.71 -16.72
N ASP A 78 4.21 -2.84 -17.59
CA ASP A 78 3.98 -1.86 -18.66
C ASP A 78 2.57 -1.98 -19.29
N TYR A 79 2.12 -0.89 -19.91
CA TYR A 79 0.92 -0.84 -20.75
C TYR A 79 1.33 -0.97 -22.22
N ARG A 80 0.97 -2.09 -22.86
CA ARG A 80 1.25 -2.29 -24.28
C ARG A 80 -0.02 -2.47 -25.08
N ASN A 81 -0.20 -1.62 -26.08
CA ASN A 81 -1.11 -1.91 -27.19
C ASN A 81 -0.47 -3.01 -28.01
N MET A 82 -0.91 -4.25 -27.82
CA MET A 82 -0.39 -5.38 -28.57
C MET A 82 -0.82 -5.27 -30.04
N PRO A 83 0.01 -5.72 -31.00
CA PRO A 83 -0.39 -5.77 -32.40
C PRO A 83 -1.65 -6.62 -32.51
N LYS A 84 -2.68 -6.06 -33.15
CA LYS A 84 -3.94 -6.76 -33.42
C LYS A 84 -3.60 -8.09 -34.10
N GLU A 85 -4.21 -9.19 -33.65
CA GLU A 85 -4.11 -10.48 -34.32
C GLU A 85 -4.22 -10.26 -35.83
N GLU A 86 -3.12 -10.48 -36.55
CA GLU A 86 -3.20 -10.64 -37.99
C GLU A 86 -4.10 -11.84 -38.20
N LYS A 87 -5.28 -11.59 -38.80
CA LYS A 87 -6.22 -12.64 -39.18
C LYS A 87 -5.40 -13.77 -39.82
N PRO A 88 -5.59 -15.03 -39.42
CA PRO A 88 -4.90 -16.14 -40.04
C PRO A 88 -5.09 -16.01 -41.54
N GLN A 89 -4.01 -15.73 -42.28
CA GLN A 89 -4.05 -15.71 -43.72
C GLN A 89 -4.57 -17.08 -44.12
N ALA A 90 -5.76 -17.10 -44.74
CA ALA A 90 -6.33 -18.32 -45.27
C ALA A 90 -5.25 -18.97 -46.14
N TYR A 91 -4.92 -20.22 -45.83
CA TYR A 91 -3.99 -21.00 -46.62
C TYR A 91 -4.46 -21.01 -48.07
N VAL A 92 -3.78 -20.25 -48.93
CA VAL A 92 -3.98 -20.32 -50.37
C VAL A 92 -3.09 -21.45 -50.86
N PRO A 93 -3.63 -22.56 -51.38
CA PRO A 93 -2.82 -23.63 -51.92
C PRO A 93 -1.94 -23.09 -53.07
N PRO A 94 -0.68 -23.54 -53.19
CA PRO A 94 0.25 -23.01 -54.17
C PRO A 94 -0.26 -23.26 -55.59
N THR A 95 -0.62 -22.18 -56.29
CA THR A 95 -0.88 -22.24 -57.74
C THR A 95 0.45 -22.29 -58.46
N ARG A 96 0.56 -23.28 -59.34
CA ARG A 96 1.75 -23.65 -60.11
C ARG A 96 2.18 -22.49 -61.03
N GLN A 97 3.46 -22.15 -60.91
CA GLN A 97 4.29 -21.19 -61.65
C GLN A 97 3.81 -20.74 -63.03
N GLN A 98 3.89 -19.43 -63.29
CA GLN A 98 4.63 -18.90 -64.45
C GLN A 98 5.42 -17.62 -64.07
N VAL A 99 6.71 -17.68 -64.36
CA VAL A 99 7.71 -16.59 -64.50
C VAL A 99 8.04 -16.56 -66.01
N PRO A 100 8.52 -15.48 -66.68
CA PRO A 100 8.95 -14.13 -66.24
C PRO A 100 8.33 -12.97 -67.08
N GLU A 101 8.57 -11.70 -66.72
CA GLU A 101 9.33 -10.75 -67.58
C GLU A 101 9.67 -9.45 -66.82
N GLN A 102 10.58 -8.66 -67.39
CA GLN A 102 11.66 -7.91 -66.77
C GLN A 102 11.47 -6.38 -66.78
N ILE A 103 12.04 -5.72 -65.74
CA ILE A 103 12.80 -4.44 -65.75
C ILE A 103 12.05 -3.12 -66.07
N LYS A 104 12.09 -2.14 -65.13
CA LYS A 104 12.81 -0.82 -65.24
C LYS A 104 12.40 0.17 -64.13
N THR A 105 13.33 0.44 -63.20
CA THR A 105 13.59 1.76 -62.58
C THR A 105 14.24 2.68 -63.64
N PRO A 106 14.51 3.99 -63.43
CA PRO A 106 14.21 4.91 -62.31
C PRO A 106 13.72 6.31 -62.74
N GLN A 107 13.26 7.17 -61.81
CA GLN A 107 13.68 8.59 -61.83
C GLN A 107 13.39 9.38 -60.55
N GLU A 108 14.50 9.97 -60.10
CA GLU A 108 14.74 11.01 -59.12
C GLU A 108 14.14 12.36 -59.55
N ARG A 109 13.55 13.13 -58.62
CA ARG A 109 13.53 14.60 -58.72
C ARG A 109 13.33 15.30 -57.37
N SER A 110 14.41 15.95 -56.96
CA SER A 110 14.53 17.06 -56.03
C SER A 110 13.53 18.20 -56.29
N SER A 111 13.00 18.83 -55.23
CA SER A 111 13.14 20.29 -54.99
C SER A 111 12.43 20.77 -53.71
N ARG A 112 13.24 21.33 -52.80
CA ARG A 112 12.93 22.37 -51.78
C ARG A 112 12.65 23.70 -52.55
N PRO A 113 11.82 24.69 -52.12
CA PRO A 113 12.00 25.42 -50.85
C PRO A 113 10.78 26.02 -50.09
N GLU A 114 11.09 26.35 -48.82
CA GLU A 114 10.57 27.29 -47.80
C GLU A 114 9.81 28.58 -48.25
N PRO A 115 9.41 29.53 -47.35
CA PRO A 115 8.83 29.50 -45.99
C PRO A 115 7.67 30.54 -45.81
N LYS A 116 7.01 30.61 -44.64
CA LYS A 116 6.30 31.79 -44.03
C LYS A 116 5.53 31.33 -42.78
N LYS A 117 5.30 32.06 -41.69
CA LYS A 117 5.72 33.37 -41.15
C LYS A 117 5.26 33.42 -39.67
N GLU A 118 5.85 34.32 -38.89
CA GLU A 118 5.66 34.60 -37.45
C GLU A 118 4.22 34.95 -37.00
N ALA A 119 3.93 34.75 -35.70
CA ALA A 119 3.61 35.85 -34.77
C ALA A 119 3.67 35.40 -33.27
N PRO A 120 4.00 36.30 -32.33
CA PRO A 120 4.23 36.00 -30.90
C PRO A 120 2.98 36.25 -30.03
N PRO A 121 3.07 35.99 -28.71
CA PRO A 121 2.74 37.09 -27.80
C PRO A 121 3.72 37.23 -26.61
N LYS A 122 4.17 38.46 -26.38
CA LYS A 122 4.48 39.02 -25.06
C LYS A 122 3.16 39.49 -24.43
N ASN A 123 2.94 39.30 -23.13
CA ASN A 123 3.20 40.37 -22.18
C ASN A 123 2.86 39.96 -20.75
N ASP A 124 3.72 40.47 -19.87
CA ASP A 124 3.59 40.56 -18.42
C ASP A 124 2.28 41.24 -17.99
N ASN A 125 1.74 40.84 -16.84
CA ASN A 125 1.40 41.82 -15.83
C ASN A 125 1.24 41.20 -14.44
N ALA A 126 2.09 41.69 -13.54
CA ALA A 126 1.92 41.63 -12.11
C ALA A 126 0.61 42.35 -11.70
N ASN A 127 -0.06 41.83 -10.67
CA ASN A 127 -0.66 42.74 -9.71
C ASN A 127 -0.75 42.15 -8.31
N ASN A 128 -0.43 43.04 -7.39
CA ASN A 128 -0.06 42.87 -6.01
C ASN A 128 -1.20 43.43 -5.16
N VAL A 129 -1.83 42.65 -4.27
CA VAL A 129 -2.77 43.20 -3.28
C VAL A 129 -2.64 42.47 -1.92
N LYS A 130 -1.97 43.19 -1.01
CA LYS A 130 -2.22 43.42 0.42
C LYS A 130 -2.72 42.28 1.33
N LYS A 131 -1.76 41.86 2.15
CA LYS A 131 -1.81 41.46 3.57
C LYS A 131 -2.84 42.21 4.44
N PRO A 132 -3.57 41.49 5.31
CA PRO A 132 -3.99 41.99 6.61
C PRO A 132 -3.16 41.38 7.75
N GLU A 133 -2.83 42.23 8.72
CA GLU A 133 -2.27 41.94 10.04
C GLU A 133 -3.25 41.11 10.90
N PRO A 134 -2.75 40.26 11.81
CA PRO A 134 -3.47 39.93 13.02
C PRO A 134 -2.78 40.45 14.29
N GLU A 135 -3.63 41.01 15.14
CA GLU A 135 -3.38 41.57 16.46
C GLU A 135 -2.71 40.59 17.44
N LYS A 136 -1.86 41.16 18.30
CA LYS A 136 -1.41 40.58 19.56
C LYS A 136 -2.59 40.47 20.53
N ASN A 137 -2.85 39.28 21.08
CA ASN A 137 -3.26 39.19 22.49
C ASN A 137 -3.11 37.78 23.11
N LYS A 138 -2.41 37.79 24.26
CA LYS A 138 -2.52 36.96 25.47
C LYS A 138 -2.21 35.47 25.40
N ALA A 139 -1.04 35.15 25.97
CA ALA A 139 -0.71 33.84 26.51
C ALA A 139 -1.56 33.51 27.76
N PRO A 140 -1.98 32.24 27.90
CA PRO A 140 -1.94 31.54 29.17
C PRO A 140 -0.75 30.56 29.14
N SER A 141 0.14 30.72 30.13
CA SER A 141 1.22 29.80 30.43
C SER A 141 0.66 28.55 31.10
N ASP A 142 0.22 27.58 30.31
CA ASP A 142 0.13 26.19 30.76
C ASP A 142 1.39 25.47 30.30
N SER A 143 2.21 25.06 31.28
CA SER A 143 3.40 24.26 31.08
C SER A 143 3.08 23.04 30.19
N PRO A 144 3.75 22.85 29.04
CA PRO A 144 3.49 21.72 28.16
C PRO A 144 3.72 20.42 28.92
N GLN A 145 2.66 19.63 29.08
CA GLN A 145 2.77 18.27 29.57
C GLN A 145 3.73 17.51 28.63
N PRO A 146 4.76 16.82 29.15
CA PRO A 146 5.76 16.18 28.30
C PRO A 146 5.07 15.24 27.32
N ALA A 147 5.37 15.43 26.04
CA ALA A 147 4.82 14.62 24.97
C ALA A 147 5.12 13.14 25.28
N PRO A 148 4.12 12.24 25.20
CA PRO A 148 4.36 10.83 25.43
C PRO A 148 5.47 10.34 24.51
N GLU A 149 6.42 9.58 25.07
CA GLU A 149 7.54 9.04 24.30
C GLU A 149 7.01 8.23 23.10
N PRO A 150 7.60 8.39 21.90
CA PRO A 150 7.11 7.75 20.69
C PRO A 150 7.24 6.24 20.83
N ARG A 151 6.10 5.57 21.00
CA ARG A 151 6.03 4.10 21.00
C ARG A 151 6.24 3.64 19.57
N THR A 152 7.41 3.07 19.27
CA THR A 152 7.64 2.40 17.99
C THR A 152 6.67 1.23 17.86
N TYR A 153 5.78 1.28 16.87
CA TYR A 153 4.88 0.18 16.58
C TYR A 153 5.67 -1.08 16.21
N ARG A 154 5.28 -2.23 16.78
CA ARG A 154 5.93 -3.53 16.53
C ARG A 154 5.00 -4.54 15.83
N GLY A 155 3.79 -4.13 15.48
CA GLY A 155 2.85 -4.98 14.74
C GLY A 155 3.03 -4.87 13.23
N ASP A 156 2.18 -5.57 12.49
CA ASP A 156 2.15 -5.49 11.04
C ASP A 156 1.50 -4.18 10.58
N ALA A 157 2.16 -3.48 9.67
CA ALA A 157 1.59 -2.28 9.06
C ALA A 157 0.30 -2.63 8.26
N PRO A 158 -0.59 -1.64 8.05
CA PRO A 158 -1.75 -1.81 7.16
C PRO A 158 -1.36 -2.34 5.79
N SER A 159 -2.17 -3.24 5.24
CA SER A 159 -1.97 -3.83 3.92
C SER A 159 -2.01 -2.81 2.77
N VAL A 160 -2.71 -1.68 3.00
CA VAL A 160 -2.79 -0.56 2.08
C VAL A 160 -1.96 0.60 2.65
N PRO A 161 -0.92 1.08 1.93
CA PRO A 161 -0.12 2.20 2.38
C PRO A 161 -0.97 3.44 2.69
N CYS A 162 -0.84 3.98 3.90
CA CYS A 162 -1.54 5.17 4.35
C CYS A 162 -0.76 5.86 5.49
N ASN A 163 -1.16 7.08 5.83
CA ASN A 163 -0.59 7.84 6.95
C ASN A 163 -1.42 7.68 8.22
N VAL A 164 -2.72 7.38 8.10
CA VAL A 164 -3.59 6.99 9.23
C VAL A 164 -4.48 5.86 8.79
N SER A 165 -4.65 4.85 9.63
CA SER A 165 -5.62 3.78 9.45
C SER A 165 -6.38 3.54 10.75
N PHE A 166 -7.71 3.60 10.69
CA PHE A 166 -8.60 3.09 11.73
C PHE A 166 -9.23 1.82 11.21
N GLU A 167 -8.91 0.67 11.82
CA GLU A 167 -9.31 -0.63 11.30
C GLU A 167 -10.08 -1.45 12.32
N VAL A 168 -10.99 -2.28 11.81
CA VAL A 168 -11.58 -3.39 12.54
C VAL A 168 -11.54 -4.63 11.66
N SER A 169 -11.22 -5.76 12.28
CA SER A 169 -11.20 -7.07 11.66
C SER A 169 -11.92 -8.10 12.53
N TRP A 170 -12.42 -9.16 11.91
CA TRP A 170 -13.13 -10.24 12.59
C TRP A 170 -12.82 -11.59 11.94
N ARG A 171 -13.27 -12.66 12.58
CA ARG A 171 -12.82 -14.02 12.23
C ARG A 171 -13.47 -14.59 10.97
N SER A 172 -14.77 -14.37 10.77
CA SER A 172 -15.59 -15.07 9.78
C SER A 172 -16.03 -14.14 8.65
N ALA A 173 -15.88 -14.54 7.39
CA ALA A 173 -16.40 -13.78 6.25
C ALA A 173 -17.93 -13.79 6.19
N GLU A 174 -18.55 -14.73 6.89
CA GLU A 174 -19.99 -14.88 7.04
C GLU A 174 -20.62 -13.91 8.05
N ASP A 175 -19.80 -13.14 8.78
CA ASP A 175 -20.28 -12.10 9.70
C ASP A 175 -20.13 -10.73 9.03
N ASN A 176 -21.18 -9.90 9.11
CA ASN A 176 -21.20 -8.57 8.52
C ASN A 176 -21.10 -7.50 9.61
N ILE A 177 -19.94 -6.85 9.69
CA ILE A 177 -19.63 -5.81 10.69
C ILE A 177 -19.29 -4.50 10.01
N ASP A 178 -20.05 -3.44 10.25
CA ASP A 178 -19.75 -2.12 9.70
C ASP A 178 -18.91 -1.29 10.68
N LEU A 179 -17.88 -0.62 10.17
CA LEU A 179 -17.09 0.39 10.87
C LEU A 179 -17.60 1.80 10.58
N PHE A 180 -17.68 2.63 11.61
CA PHE A 180 -17.98 4.05 11.52
C PHE A 180 -16.88 4.84 12.21
N VAL A 181 -16.28 5.78 11.48
CA VAL A 181 -15.28 6.70 12.03
C VAL A 181 -15.84 8.11 11.95
N CYS A 182 -16.11 8.70 13.10
CA CYS A 182 -16.82 9.97 13.21
C CYS A 182 -15.95 11.09 13.76
N LYS A 183 -16.08 12.30 13.22
CA LYS A 183 -15.41 13.52 13.68
C LYS A 183 -16.35 14.71 13.50
N GLY A 184 -16.53 15.52 14.55
CA GLY A 184 -17.33 16.75 14.46
C GLY A 184 -18.81 16.55 14.07
N GLY A 185 -19.37 15.36 14.30
CA GLY A 185 -20.75 15.01 13.93
C GLY A 185 -20.90 14.30 12.58
N ASP A 186 -19.89 14.37 11.71
CA ASP A 186 -19.83 13.62 10.46
C ASP A 186 -19.18 12.24 10.66
N CYS A 187 -19.53 11.27 9.81
CA CYS A 187 -18.98 9.92 9.85
C CYS A 187 -18.64 9.39 8.47
N VAL A 188 -17.54 8.64 8.37
CA VAL A 188 -17.16 7.84 7.20
C VAL A 188 -17.41 6.37 7.49
N TYR A 189 -18.07 5.68 6.55
CA TYR A 189 -18.47 4.26 6.61
C TYR A 189 -18.87 3.76 5.20
N GLY A 190 -19.27 2.50 5.05
CA GLY A 190 -19.58 1.91 3.74
C GLY A 190 -20.64 2.65 2.90
N GLY A 191 -21.60 3.33 3.54
CA GLY A 191 -22.60 4.15 2.86
C GLY A 191 -22.16 5.60 2.57
N ARG A 192 -21.17 6.12 3.30
CA ARG A 192 -20.56 7.45 3.09
C ARG A 192 -19.05 7.29 3.03
N LYS A 193 -18.56 6.94 1.84
CA LYS A 193 -17.23 6.37 1.65
C LYS A 193 -16.07 7.35 1.77
N LYS A 194 -16.31 8.66 1.74
CA LYS A 194 -15.25 9.66 1.81
C LYS A 194 -15.74 10.92 2.48
N ASP A 195 -14.88 11.49 3.32
CA ASP A 195 -15.00 12.84 3.84
C ASP A 195 -13.59 13.43 3.96
N ASN A 196 -13.36 14.63 3.41
CA ASN A 196 -12.02 15.23 3.39
C ASN A 196 -11.51 15.59 4.79
N ASN A 197 -12.39 15.71 5.79
CA ASN A 197 -12.03 16.02 7.17
C ASN A 197 -11.86 14.77 8.05
N ILE A 198 -12.04 13.56 7.48
CA ILE A 198 -11.98 12.28 8.20
C ILE A 198 -11.09 11.28 7.48
N GLY A 199 -11.34 11.00 6.20
CA GLY A 199 -10.63 10.00 5.42
C GLY A 199 -11.52 9.31 4.40
N GLN A 200 -11.02 8.19 3.87
CA GLN A 200 -11.71 7.36 2.90
C GLN A 200 -11.93 5.96 3.49
N TRP A 201 -13.18 5.51 3.42
CA TRP A 201 -13.56 4.15 3.74
C TRP A 201 -12.98 3.20 2.69
N ASP A 202 -12.38 2.15 3.19
CA ASP A 202 -11.80 1.08 2.41
C ASP A 202 -12.20 -0.25 3.06
N SER A 203 -12.78 -1.13 2.26
CA SER A 203 -13.35 -2.38 2.74
C SER A 203 -12.95 -3.51 1.83
N GLY A 204 -12.34 -4.51 2.46
CA GLY A 204 -12.13 -5.77 1.79
C GLY A 204 -13.42 -6.56 1.61
N LYS A 205 -14.59 -6.11 2.11
CA LYS A 205 -15.87 -6.80 1.84
C LYS A 205 -16.35 -6.67 0.39
N SER A 206 -15.81 -5.73 -0.40
CA SER A 206 -16.28 -5.52 -1.76
C SER A 206 -15.77 -6.60 -2.72
N ARG A 207 -16.68 -7.19 -3.53
CA ARG A 207 -16.33 -8.19 -4.53
C ARG A 207 -15.54 -7.57 -5.67
N ASN A 208 -14.22 -7.69 -5.64
CA ASN A 208 -13.42 -7.54 -6.85
C ASN A 208 -13.38 -8.86 -7.59
N ARG A 209 -14.39 -9.09 -8.44
CA ARG A 209 -14.48 -10.27 -9.34
C ARG A 209 -13.46 -10.27 -10.48
N LEU A 210 -12.57 -9.29 -10.55
CA LEU A 210 -11.64 -9.12 -11.67
C LEU A 210 -10.70 -10.34 -11.87
N PHE A 211 -10.50 -11.18 -10.86
CA PHE A 211 -9.56 -12.31 -10.91
C PHE A 211 -10.16 -13.66 -10.49
N GLY A 212 -11.47 -13.85 -10.62
CA GLY A 212 -12.12 -15.17 -10.42
C GLY A 212 -12.17 -15.72 -8.98
N ASN A 213 -11.34 -15.22 -8.07
CA ASN A 213 -11.37 -15.56 -6.65
C ASN A 213 -12.08 -14.49 -5.81
N ASP A 214 -12.81 -14.93 -4.78
CA ASP A 214 -13.44 -14.04 -3.82
C ASP A 214 -12.37 -13.47 -2.88
N LEU A 215 -11.81 -12.30 -3.22
CA LEU A 215 -10.83 -11.59 -2.40
C LEU A 215 -11.46 -10.87 -1.20
N ARG A 216 -12.65 -11.29 -0.77
CA ARG A 216 -13.32 -10.67 0.37
C ARG A 216 -12.49 -10.86 1.62
N THR A 217 -12.15 -9.76 2.31
CA THR A 217 -11.50 -9.79 3.62
C THR A 217 -12.48 -9.44 4.72
N ASN A 218 -12.17 -9.92 5.92
CA ASN A 218 -12.99 -9.72 7.12
C ASN A 218 -12.51 -8.45 7.85
N GLN A 219 -12.36 -7.37 7.10
CA GLN A 219 -11.77 -6.12 7.58
C GLN A 219 -12.47 -4.92 6.94
N GLU A 220 -12.73 -3.90 7.76
CA GLU A 220 -13.03 -2.55 7.29
C GLU A 220 -12.03 -1.57 7.87
N ALA A 221 -11.75 -0.52 7.09
CA ALA A 221 -10.88 0.56 7.50
C ALA A 221 -11.39 1.92 7.03
N VAL A 222 -10.97 2.97 7.74
CA VAL A 222 -11.00 4.34 7.25
C VAL A 222 -9.59 4.87 7.26
N ARG A 223 -9.12 5.33 6.10
CA ARG A 223 -7.72 5.68 5.85
C ARG A 223 -7.54 7.14 5.45
N GLN A 224 -6.42 7.71 5.84
CA GLN A 224 -5.93 9.00 5.36
C GLN A 224 -4.63 8.76 4.60
N PHE A 225 -4.61 9.10 3.31
CA PHE A 225 -3.49 8.81 2.42
C PHE A 225 -2.48 9.96 2.34
N ASP A 226 -2.99 11.20 2.25
CA ASP A 226 -2.15 12.36 1.97
C ASP A 226 -1.61 12.99 3.25
N LYS A 227 -2.45 13.72 3.98
CA LYS A 227 -2.08 14.38 5.23
C LYS A 227 -2.83 13.79 6.40
N ILE A 228 -2.19 13.81 7.56
CA ILE A 228 -2.84 13.49 8.83
C ILE A 228 -3.83 14.62 9.12
N VAL A 229 -5.08 14.25 9.35
CA VAL A 229 -6.13 15.19 9.75
C VAL A 229 -6.27 15.10 11.27
N PRO A 230 -5.82 16.10 12.03
CA PRO A 230 -5.89 16.04 13.49
C PRO A 230 -7.33 16.22 14.00
N GLY A 231 -7.55 15.78 15.24
CA GLY A 231 -8.79 16.00 15.97
C GLY A 231 -9.23 14.80 16.81
N GLU A 232 -10.43 14.91 17.36
CA GLU A 232 -11.08 13.83 18.11
C GLU A 232 -11.96 12.98 17.17
N TYR A 233 -11.68 11.68 17.15
CA TYR A 233 -12.42 10.68 16.39
C TYR A 233 -13.15 9.73 17.33
N LYS A 234 -14.41 9.44 17.03
CA LYS A 234 -15.17 8.38 17.71
C LYS A 234 -15.30 7.19 16.78
N LEU A 235 -14.81 6.05 17.24
CA LEU A 235 -14.84 4.80 16.49
C LEU A 235 -16.04 3.98 16.96
N TYR A 236 -16.93 3.63 16.05
CA TYR A 236 -18.06 2.74 16.34
C TYR A 236 -18.04 1.53 15.42
N ALA A 237 -18.56 0.41 15.90
CA ALA A 237 -18.90 -0.71 15.04
C ALA A 237 -20.29 -1.27 15.31
N GLN A 238 -20.84 -1.93 14.31
CA GLN A 238 -22.14 -2.58 14.41
C GLN A 238 -22.09 -3.96 13.78
N PHE A 239 -22.54 -4.97 14.53
CA PHE A 239 -22.75 -6.32 14.02
C PHE A 239 -24.15 -6.43 13.42
N LYS A 240 -24.22 -6.49 12.08
CA LYS A 240 -25.46 -6.34 11.32
C LYS A 240 -26.13 -7.66 10.99
N GLU A 241 -25.34 -8.65 10.60
CA GLU A 241 -25.84 -9.92 10.07
C GLU A 241 -24.80 -11.03 10.24
N SER A 242 -25.28 -12.27 10.33
CA SER A 242 -24.42 -13.46 10.35
C SER A 242 -25.10 -14.62 9.63
N ASP A 243 -24.47 -15.15 8.58
CA ASP A 243 -24.96 -16.34 7.87
C ASP A 243 -24.77 -17.63 8.71
N LYS A 244 -24.07 -17.52 9.85
CA LYS A 244 -23.85 -18.60 10.82
C LYS A 244 -24.74 -18.50 12.06
N ASN A 245 -25.75 -17.63 12.04
CA ASN A 245 -26.64 -17.37 13.18
C ASN A 245 -25.90 -16.99 14.47
N ARG A 246 -24.74 -16.34 14.36
CA ARG A 246 -24.02 -15.84 15.55
C ARG A 246 -24.75 -14.63 16.11
N THR A 247 -24.96 -14.62 17.42
CA THR A 247 -25.54 -13.47 18.13
C THR A 247 -24.48 -12.54 18.71
N LYS A 248 -23.22 -12.95 18.74
CA LYS A 248 -22.09 -12.20 19.29
C LYS A 248 -20.82 -12.46 18.48
N VAL A 249 -20.01 -11.43 18.30
CA VAL A 249 -18.71 -11.50 17.61
C VAL A 249 -17.66 -10.68 18.37
N ILE A 250 -16.41 -11.08 18.27
CA ILE A 250 -15.26 -10.31 18.76
C ILE A 250 -14.60 -9.67 17.55
N VAL A 251 -14.38 -8.36 17.64
CA VAL A 251 -13.63 -7.59 16.66
C VAL A 251 -12.26 -7.21 17.22
N ASN A 252 -11.24 -7.27 16.38
CA ASN A 252 -9.90 -6.77 16.67
C ASN A 252 -9.73 -5.45 15.93
N GLY A 253 -9.45 -4.38 16.65
CA GLY A 253 -9.20 -3.07 16.10
C GLY A 253 -7.73 -2.70 16.11
N LEU A 254 -7.34 -1.87 15.15
CA LEU A 254 -6.02 -1.27 15.04
C LEU A 254 -6.17 0.21 14.72
N ILE A 255 -5.46 1.05 15.47
CA ILE A 255 -5.17 2.42 15.08
C ILE A 255 -3.72 2.44 14.67
N TYR A 256 -3.42 2.90 13.46
CA TYR A 256 -2.07 3.03 12.93
C TYR A 256 -1.88 4.44 12.40
N THR A 257 -0.69 4.99 12.62
CA THR A 257 -0.26 6.27 12.08
C THR A 257 1.19 6.20 11.63
N LYS A 258 1.50 6.92 10.56
CA LYS A 258 2.85 7.13 10.06
C LYS A 258 3.09 8.61 9.84
N ASP A 259 4.08 9.15 10.53
CA ASP A 259 4.41 10.58 10.45
C ASP A 259 5.25 10.91 9.20
N GLU A 260 5.55 12.19 9.01
CA GLU A 260 6.35 12.68 7.88
C GLU A 260 7.79 12.13 7.87
N GLN A 261 8.30 11.69 9.02
CA GLN A 261 9.60 11.04 9.15
C GLN A 261 9.53 9.51 8.95
N ASN A 262 8.39 8.99 8.48
CA ASN A 262 8.08 7.57 8.35
C ASN A 262 8.19 6.77 9.66
N ARG A 263 8.01 7.43 10.81
CA ARG A 263 7.94 6.74 12.10
C ARG A 263 6.51 6.23 12.29
N GLU A 264 6.42 4.95 12.59
CA GLU A 264 5.15 4.25 12.75
C GLU A 264 4.75 4.16 14.22
N GLN A 265 3.47 4.40 14.46
CA GLN A 265 2.82 4.18 15.75
C GLN A 265 1.55 3.36 15.54
N GLY A 266 1.19 2.59 16.56
CA GLY A 266 -0.07 1.89 16.52
C GLY A 266 -0.47 1.32 17.87
N ASP A 267 -1.77 1.13 18.03
CA ASP A 267 -2.39 0.58 19.24
C ASP A 267 -3.53 -0.34 18.82
N SER A 268 -3.55 -1.52 19.43
CA SER A 268 -4.53 -2.56 19.13
C SER A 268 -5.54 -2.65 20.27
N PHE A 269 -6.79 -2.92 19.91
CA PHE A 269 -7.86 -3.11 20.89
C PHE A 269 -8.78 -4.25 20.46
N THR A 270 -9.59 -4.72 21.39
CA THR A 270 -10.63 -5.72 21.12
C THR A 270 -11.94 -5.23 21.68
N ALA A 271 -13.03 -5.57 21.02
CA ALA A 271 -14.37 -5.28 21.49
C ALA A 271 -15.30 -6.43 21.12
N SER A 272 -16.39 -6.57 21.87
CA SER A 272 -17.44 -7.53 21.54
C SER A 272 -18.70 -6.81 21.08
N LEU A 273 -19.27 -7.30 19.99
CA LEU A 273 -20.48 -6.77 19.39
C LEU A 273 -21.59 -7.82 19.48
N THR A 274 -22.80 -7.37 19.76
CA THR A 274 -24.01 -8.20 19.82
C THR A 274 -24.89 -7.88 18.61
N LEU A 275 -25.42 -8.92 17.96
CA LEU A 275 -26.26 -8.79 16.77
C LEU A 275 -27.53 -8.00 17.11
N GLY A 276 -27.93 -7.09 16.22
CA GLY A 276 -29.13 -6.26 16.39
C GLY A 276 -28.99 -5.12 17.41
N SER A 277 -27.83 -5.01 18.09
CA SER A 277 -27.55 -3.85 18.94
C SER A 277 -27.31 -2.59 18.09
N PRO A 278 -27.59 -1.39 18.65
CA PRO A 278 -27.13 -0.15 18.05
C PRO A 278 -25.59 -0.11 17.95
N ARG A 279 -25.07 0.89 17.25
CA ARG A 279 -23.62 1.12 17.09
C ARG A 279 -22.94 1.17 18.46
N VAL A 280 -21.94 0.31 18.68
CA VAL A 280 -21.16 0.24 19.91
C VAL A 280 -19.94 1.16 19.77
N LEU A 281 -19.73 2.05 20.74
CA LEU A 281 -18.50 2.85 20.81
C LEU A 281 -17.33 1.93 21.13
N LEU A 282 -16.36 1.86 20.23
CA LEU A 282 -15.13 1.09 20.41
C LEU A 282 -14.06 1.88 21.16
N GLY A 283 -14.06 3.20 20.99
CA GLY A 283 -13.14 4.13 21.64
C GLY A 283 -13.15 5.50 21.00
N THR A 284 -12.49 6.44 21.69
CA THR A 284 -12.25 7.80 21.22
C THR A 284 -10.76 7.99 20.98
N VAL A 285 -10.38 8.45 19.80
CA VAL A 285 -8.99 8.69 19.40
C VAL A 285 -8.75 10.19 19.32
N VAL A 286 -7.80 10.68 20.11
CA VAL A 286 -7.29 12.05 19.98
C VAL A 286 -6.03 11.99 19.13
N LEU A 287 -6.12 12.44 17.88
CA LEU A 287 -5.05 12.39 16.89
C LEU A 287 -4.42 13.78 16.69
N GLN A 288 -3.10 13.84 16.81
CA GLN A 288 -2.29 15.04 16.58
C GLN A 288 -1.80 15.11 15.13
N GLU A 289 -1.39 16.30 14.69
CA GLU A 289 -0.92 16.54 13.32
C GLU A 289 0.37 15.77 13.00
N ASN A 290 1.21 15.53 14.00
CA ASN A 290 2.45 14.74 13.87
C ASN A 290 2.23 13.22 13.91
N GLY A 291 0.97 12.75 13.88
CA GLY A 291 0.63 11.33 13.95
C GLY A 291 0.63 10.72 15.35
N ASN A 292 1.06 11.43 16.39
CA ASN A 292 0.85 10.95 17.76
C ASN A 292 -0.65 10.84 18.04
N PHE A 293 -1.05 9.80 18.76
CA PHE A 293 -2.44 9.67 19.18
C PHE A 293 -2.60 9.08 20.57
N LYS A 294 -3.78 9.28 21.15
CA LYS A 294 -4.22 8.62 22.38
C LYS A 294 -5.56 7.94 22.14
N LEU A 295 -5.63 6.63 22.38
CA LEU A 295 -6.87 5.88 22.43
C LEU A 295 -7.44 5.92 23.85
N ILE A 296 -8.67 6.41 23.98
CA ILE A 296 -9.48 6.37 25.20
C ILE A 296 -10.53 5.28 24.99
N LYS A 297 -10.39 4.18 25.74
CA LYS A 297 -11.34 3.06 25.72
C LYS A 297 -12.64 3.48 26.44
N PRO A 298 -13.80 2.99 25.99
CA PRO A 298 -15.11 3.28 26.60
C PRO A 298 -15.22 2.73 28.03
#